data_AF-A0A3S8R8C5-F1
#
_entry.id   AF-A0A3S8R8C5-F1
#
_cell.length_a   1.000
_cell.length_b   1.000
_cell.length_c   1.000
_cell.angle_alpha   90.00
_cell.angle_beta   90.00
_cell.angle_gamma   90.00
#
_symmetry.space_group_name_H-M   'P 1'
#
loop_
_entity.id
_entity.type
_entity.pdbx_description
1 polymer ?
#
loop_
_entity_poly.entity_id
_entity_poly.type
_entity_poly.pdbx_seq_one_letter_code
_entity_poly.pdbx_strand_id
1 'polypeptide(L)'
;MEKDTIIQSQEKKYQTTGKLTTSKIIDLFIESENEALQYEFQGKFYPYRHYDINATLTKALKGIDKQKIVDAYFHSARLGTIIKVKENNYPLFLKGVEKALSSIGKGHNINVLKPSKVFFLFGVNSPNNIENLYNTKYNEFLETLKFVTKINSYTSYPSLRRKLKASLFLENPILLRRAQKMTPFFNQFNFETAGALVLLLVDSSETSKQVLLGFHNTNLPRETVWILGSFYKDFKTSKANKLLLNDLYDKYPLEWVDEYYNSIF
;
A
#
# COMPACT_ATOMS: atom_id res chain seq x y z
N MET A 1 -20.61 23.04 11.11
CA MET A 1 -20.88 24.39 10.58
C MET A 1 -19.66 24.96 9.88
N GLU A 2 -18.55 25.26 10.57
CA GLU A 2 -17.34 25.81 9.89
C GLU A 2 -16.73 24.83 8.88
N LYS A 3 -16.51 23.56 9.25
CA LYS A 3 -16.03 22.50 8.35
C LYS A 3 -16.88 22.35 7.08
N ASP A 4 -18.21 22.36 7.22
CA ASP A 4 -19.14 22.19 6.09
C ASP A 4 -19.07 23.39 5.14
N THR A 5 -18.95 24.60 5.68
CA THR A 5 -18.74 25.83 4.91
C THR A 5 -17.43 25.78 4.12
N ILE A 6 -16.33 25.31 4.72
CA ILE A 6 -15.04 25.17 4.04
C ILE A 6 -15.12 24.11 2.94
N ILE A 7 -15.78 22.98 3.19
CA ILE A 7 -16.00 21.93 2.19
C ILE A 7 -16.75 22.49 0.97
N GLN A 8 -17.89 23.16 1.19
CA GLN A 8 -18.70 23.74 0.10
C GLN A 8 -17.93 24.83 -0.66
N SER A 9 -17.12 25.63 0.05
CA SER A 9 -16.27 26.65 -0.56
C SER A 9 -15.22 26.02 -1.49
N GLN A 10 -14.51 24.99 -1.04
CA GLN A 10 -13.53 24.30 -1.89
C GLN A 10 -14.19 23.60 -3.09
N GLU A 11 -15.33 22.94 -2.90
CA GLU A 11 -16.07 22.30 -3.99
C GLU A 11 -16.43 23.30 -5.09
N LYS A 12 -17.00 24.45 -4.70
CA LYS A 12 -17.34 25.53 -5.64
C LYS A 12 -16.11 26.09 -6.35
N LYS A 13 -14.99 26.25 -5.64
CA LYS A 13 -13.74 26.78 -6.19
C LYS A 13 -13.14 25.87 -7.27
N TYR A 14 -13.18 24.55 -7.07
CA TYR A 14 -12.45 23.62 -7.94
C TYR A 14 -13.28 23.01 -9.07
N GLN A 15 -14.63 23.07 -8.99
CA GLN A 15 -15.53 22.51 -9.99
C GLN A 15 -15.35 23.08 -11.41
N THR A 16 -14.95 24.34 -11.56
CA THR A 16 -14.88 25.06 -12.85
C THR A 16 -13.45 25.33 -13.34
N THR A 17 -12.44 24.72 -12.71
CA THR A 17 -11.05 25.06 -13.02
C THR A 17 -10.65 24.54 -14.41
N GLY A 18 -10.19 25.40 -15.32
CA GLY A 18 -9.77 24.98 -16.67
C GLY A 18 -8.46 24.18 -16.71
N LYS A 19 -7.78 24.17 -17.87
CA LYS A 19 -6.45 23.58 -18.02
C LYS A 19 -5.43 24.35 -17.17
N LEU A 20 -4.61 23.64 -16.40
CA LEU A 20 -3.62 24.24 -15.49
C LEU A 20 -2.18 23.90 -15.88
N THR A 21 -1.26 24.78 -15.49
CA THR A 21 0.18 24.52 -15.56
C THR A 21 0.62 23.59 -14.42
N THR A 22 1.77 22.93 -14.58
CA THR A 22 2.39 22.09 -13.53
C THR A 22 2.49 22.84 -12.18
N SER A 23 2.99 24.07 -12.18
CA SER A 23 3.12 24.86 -10.93
C SER A 23 1.76 25.10 -10.30
N LYS A 24 0.75 25.47 -11.10
CA LYS A 24 -0.57 25.79 -10.55
C LYS A 24 -1.28 24.55 -10.01
N ILE A 25 -1.08 23.37 -10.61
CA ILE A 25 -1.57 22.09 -10.08
C ILE A 25 -0.96 21.82 -8.70
N ILE A 26 0.36 21.99 -8.54
CA ILE A 26 1.05 21.79 -7.27
C ILE A 26 0.54 22.78 -6.22
N ASP A 27 0.45 24.06 -6.57
CA ASP A 27 0.01 25.10 -5.65
C ASP A 27 -1.42 24.86 -5.15
N LEU A 28 -2.36 24.59 -6.05
CA LEU A 28 -3.76 24.34 -5.68
C LEU A 28 -3.93 23.04 -4.91
N PHE A 29 -3.13 22.01 -5.21
CA PHE A 29 -3.15 20.76 -4.46
C PHE A 29 -2.69 20.96 -3.02
N ILE A 30 -1.55 21.62 -2.81
CA ILE A 30 -1.03 21.90 -1.47
C ILE A 30 -1.99 22.81 -0.70
N GLU A 31 -2.50 23.86 -1.34
CA GLU A 31 -3.45 24.80 -0.73
C GLU A 31 -4.71 24.08 -0.24
N SER A 32 -5.35 23.31 -1.12
CA SER A 32 -6.59 22.59 -0.80
C SER A 32 -6.40 21.59 0.33
N GLU A 33 -5.30 20.83 0.31
CA GLU A 33 -5.02 19.82 1.33
C GLU A 33 -4.54 20.41 2.66
N ASN A 34 -3.82 21.54 2.65
CA ASN A 34 -3.42 22.22 3.88
C ASN A 34 -4.63 22.78 4.62
N GLU A 35 -5.52 23.47 3.92
CA GLU A 35 -6.78 23.96 4.51
C GLU A 35 -7.62 22.78 5.00
N ALA A 36 -7.76 21.72 4.20
CA ALA A 36 -8.58 20.57 4.58
C ALA A 36 -8.05 19.81 5.80
N LEU A 37 -6.72 19.71 5.92
CA LEU A 37 -6.07 19.05 7.05
C LEU A 37 -6.34 19.76 8.39
N GLN A 38 -6.51 21.08 8.39
CA GLN A 38 -6.87 21.84 9.60
C GLN A 38 -8.25 21.45 10.16
N TYR A 39 -9.16 21.01 9.30
CA TYR A 39 -10.52 20.61 9.66
C TYR A 39 -10.76 19.10 9.51
N GLU A 40 -9.68 18.32 9.41
CA GLU A 40 -9.69 16.86 9.35
C GLU A 40 -10.62 16.30 8.25
N PHE A 41 -10.47 16.81 7.03
CA PHE A 41 -11.07 16.22 5.84
C PHE A 41 -10.08 16.18 4.65
N GLN A 42 -10.48 15.51 3.58
CA GLN A 42 -9.71 15.45 2.33
C GLN A 42 -9.97 16.69 1.47
N GLY A 43 -8.90 17.34 1.00
CA GLY A 43 -8.99 18.49 0.10
C GLY A 43 -9.79 18.18 -1.16
N LYS A 44 -10.65 19.12 -1.58
CA LYS A 44 -11.57 18.90 -2.70
C LYS A 44 -10.90 19.03 -4.05
N PHE A 45 -9.71 19.61 -4.14
CA PHE A 45 -8.96 19.65 -5.40
C PHE A 45 -8.55 18.25 -5.87
N TYR A 46 -8.16 17.35 -4.96
CA TYR A 46 -7.69 16.01 -5.33
C TYR A 46 -8.76 15.19 -6.08
N PRO A 47 -10.00 15.01 -5.58
CA PRO A 47 -11.04 14.28 -6.29
C PRO A 47 -11.26 14.75 -7.75
N TYR A 48 -11.28 16.08 -7.98
CA TYR A 48 -11.48 16.64 -9.32
C TYR A 48 -10.27 16.54 -10.26
N ARG A 49 -9.05 16.42 -9.72
CA ARG A 49 -7.80 16.56 -10.49
C ARG A 49 -6.77 15.47 -10.21
N HIS A 50 -7.15 14.35 -9.59
CA HIS A 50 -6.20 13.29 -9.19
C HIS A 50 -5.37 12.75 -10.37
N TYR A 51 -5.95 12.64 -11.57
CA TYR A 51 -5.19 12.27 -12.78
C TYR A 51 -4.12 13.30 -13.15
N ASP A 52 -4.46 14.60 -13.12
CA ASP A 52 -3.54 15.69 -13.42
C ASP A 52 -2.44 15.83 -12.36
N ILE A 53 -2.79 15.64 -11.08
CA ILE A 53 -1.85 15.62 -9.95
C ILE A 53 -0.87 14.46 -10.13
N ASN A 54 -1.36 13.24 -10.35
CA ASN A 54 -0.51 12.07 -10.55
C ASN A 54 0.41 12.24 -11.75
N ALA A 55 -0.13 12.69 -12.89
CA ALA A 55 0.65 12.97 -14.08
C ALA A 55 1.71 14.05 -13.83
N THR A 56 1.39 15.08 -13.04
CA THR A 56 2.32 16.16 -12.68
C THR A 56 3.46 15.67 -11.79
N LEU A 57 3.16 14.91 -10.75
CA LEU A 57 4.14 14.40 -9.79
C LEU A 57 5.10 13.35 -10.39
N THR A 58 4.75 12.73 -11.52
CA THR A 58 5.68 11.84 -12.27
C THR A 58 6.72 12.59 -13.11
N LYS A 59 6.66 13.92 -13.21
CA LYS A 59 7.58 14.74 -14.01
C LYS A 59 8.85 15.09 -13.22
N ALA A 60 9.81 15.73 -13.89
CA ALA A 60 11.07 16.15 -13.28
C ALA A 60 10.94 17.40 -12.38
N LEU A 61 9.79 18.09 -12.39
CA LEU A 61 9.46 19.27 -11.56
C LEU A 61 10.54 20.37 -11.56
N LYS A 62 11.24 20.56 -12.69
CA LYS A 62 12.27 21.60 -12.85
C LYS A 62 11.67 22.99 -12.59
N GLY A 63 12.37 23.79 -11.80
CA GLY A 63 11.97 25.17 -11.46
C GLY A 63 10.88 25.29 -10.40
N ILE A 64 10.37 24.18 -9.86
CA ILE A 64 9.47 24.21 -8.71
C ILE A 64 10.31 24.26 -7.42
N ASP A 65 9.88 25.07 -6.47
CA ASP A 65 10.49 25.14 -5.15
C ASP A 65 10.55 23.76 -4.47
N LYS A 66 11.69 23.44 -3.85
CA LYS A 66 11.92 22.11 -3.28
C LYS A 66 10.95 21.80 -2.14
N GLN A 67 10.58 22.79 -1.34
CA GLN A 67 9.65 22.60 -0.24
C GLN A 67 8.24 22.31 -0.76
N LYS A 68 7.80 23.02 -1.82
CA LYS A 68 6.54 22.68 -2.50
C LYS A 68 6.52 21.25 -3.05
N ILE A 69 7.63 20.78 -3.61
CA ILE A 69 7.73 19.38 -4.08
C ILE A 69 7.55 18.40 -2.90
N VAL A 70 8.22 18.65 -1.77
CA VAL A 70 8.09 17.82 -0.56
C VAL A 70 6.65 17.83 -0.04
N ASP A 71 6.01 19.00 0.04
CA ASP A 71 4.64 19.13 0.54
C ASP A 71 3.61 18.45 -0.39
N ALA A 72 3.81 18.52 -1.70
CA ALA A 72 2.97 17.80 -2.65
C ALA A 72 3.11 16.27 -2.50
N TYR A 73 4.35 15.76 -2.34
CA TYR A 73 4.55 14.33 -2.09
C TYR A 73 4.03 13.89 -0.72
N PHE A 74 4.13 14.73 0.31
CA PHE A 74 3.52 14.49 1.61
C PHE A 74 2.02 14.29 1.50
N HIS A 75 1.31 15.22 0.85
CA HIS A 75 -0.14 15.10 0.67
C HIS A 75 -0.53 13.90 -0.19
N SER A 76 0.22 13.65 -1.27
CA SER A 76 0.01 12.45 -2.10
C SER A 76 0.17 11.17 -1.27
N ALA A 77 1.25 11.06 -0.49
CA ALA A 77 1.52 9.90 0.35
C ALA A 77 0.44 9.73 1.42
N ARG A 78 0.04 10.81 2.12
CA ARG A 78 -1.04 10.85 3.11
C ARG A 78 -2.37 10.36 2.53
N LEU A 79 -2.68 10.69 1.27
CA LEU A 79 -3.85 10.19 0.55
C LEU A 79 -3.67 8.74 0.02
N GLY A 80 -2.69 7.99 0.54
CA GLY A 80 -2.38 6.62 0.12
C GLY A 80 -1.79 6.50 -1.30
N THR A 81 -1.50 7.63 -1.95
CA THR A 81 -1.05 7.71 -3.35
C THR A 81 0.48 7.74 -3.39
N ILE A 82 1.07 6.56 -3.53
CA ILE A 82 2.49 6.39 -3.82
C ILE A 82 2.63 6.01 -5.30
N ILE A 83 3.31 6.86 -6.07
CA ILE A 83 3.41 6.77 -7.53
C ILE A 83 4.87 6.80 -7.98
N LYS A 84 5.09 6.46 -9.25
CA LYS A 84 6.41 6.55 -9.86
C LYS A 84 6.83 8.02 -9.93
N VAL A 85 7.98 8.34 -9.34
CA VAL A 85 8.61 9.68 -9.41
C VAL A 85 9.82 9.63 -10.33
N LYS A 86 10.31 10.78 -10.80
CA LYS A 86 11.63 10.84 -11.45
C LYS A 86 12.74 10.68 -10.41
N GLU A 87 13.85 10.07 -10.81
CA GLU A 87 15.01 9.82 -9.96
C GLU A 87 15.54 11.09 -9.28
N ASN A 88 15.61 12.20 -10.01
CA ASN A 88 16.05 13.50 -9.47
C ASN A 88 15.13 14.05 -8.35
N ASN A 89 13.87 13.61 -8.32
CA ASN A 89 12.90 14.00 -7.30
C ASN A 89 12.78 12.96 -6.19
N TYR A 90 13.40 11.78 -6.33
CA TYR A 90 13.27 10.68 -5.39
C TYR A 90 13.68 11.08 -3.95
N PRO A 91 14.78 11.81 -3.70
CA PRO A 91 15.11 12.26 -2.35
C PRO A 91 14.04 13.18 -1.72
N LEU A 92 13.39 14.03 -2.52
CA LEU A 92 12.31 14.92 -2.06
C LEU A 92 11.02 14.14 -1.81
N PHE A 93 10.76 13.13 -2.64
CA PHE A 93 9.66 12.19 -2.44
C PHE A 93 9.80 11.43 -1.12
N LEU A 94 10.98 10.91 -0.78
CA LEU A 94 11.22 10.22 0.49
C LEU A 94 10.92 11.13 1.69
N LYS A 95 11.33 12.40 1.65
CA LYS A 95 10.99 13.39 2.70
C LYS A 95 9.47 13.60 2.83
N GLY A 96 8.75 13.63 1.71
CA GLY A 96 7.29 13.70 1.72
C GLY A 96 6.65 12.46 2.37
N VAL A 97 7.15 11.27 2.04
CA VAL A 97 6.71 10.01 2.65
C VAL A 97 6.97 10.01 4.16
N GLU A 98 8.18 10.38 4.59
CA GLU A 98 8.54 10.48 6.02
C GLU A 98 7.56 11.37 6.79
N LYS A 99 7.27 12.57 6.27
CA LYS A 99 6.33 13.52 6.88
C LYS A 99 4.94 12.88 7.06
N ALA A 100 4.50 12.06 6.11
CA ALA A 100 3.21 11.38 6.17
C ALA A 100 3.16 10.28 7.24
N LEU A 101 4.29 9.63 7.57
CA LEU A 101 4.31 8.50 8.51
C LEU A 101 3.76 8.87 9.90
N SER A 102 4.05 10.08 10.38
CA SER A 102 3.62 10.59 11.69
C SER A 102 2.10 10.69 11.88
N SER A 103 1.34 10.63 10.78
CA SER A 103 -0.13 10.77 10.78
C SER A 103 -0.87 9.49 10.41
N ILE A 104 -0.15 8.39 10.16
CA ILE A 104 -0.77 7.09 9.92
C ILE A 104 -1.59 6.67 11.14
N GLY A 105 -2.81 6.19 10.91
CA GLY A 105 -3.71 5.75 11.98
C GLY A 105 -4.54 6.85 12.63
N LYS A 106 -4.33 8.14 12.29
CA LYS A 106 -5.14 9.26 12.82
C LYS A 106 -6.55 9.39 12.22
N GLY A 107 -7.00 8.39 11.46
CA GLY A 107 -8.31 8.37 10.80
C GLY A 107 -8.24 8.59 9.30
N HIS A 108 -9.17 7.96 8.58
CA HIS A 108 -9.17 7.91 7.11
C HIS A 108 -9.28 9.29 6.44
N ASN A 109 -9.91 10.26 7.09
CA ASN A 109 -10.03 11.62 6.59
C ASN A 109 -8.72 12.41 6.69
N ILE A 110 -7.81 11.97 7.57
CA ILE A 110 -6.50 12.59 7.79
C ILE A 110 -5.44 11.85 7.00
N ASN A 111 -5.36 10.54 7.08
CA ASN A 111 -4.33 9.75 6.41
C ASN A 111 -4.85 8.34 6.05
N VAL A 112 -4.73 8.00 4.76
CA VAL A 112 -5.16 6.72 4.17
C VAL A 112 -3.96 5.80 3.87
N LEU A 113 -2.73 6.28 4.07
CA LEU A 113 -1.51 5.49 3.88
C LEU A 113 -1.48 4.30 4.83
N LYS A 114 -1.51 3.09 4.26
CA LYS A 114 -1.48 1.85 5.03
C LYS A 114 -0.05 1.53 5.49
N PRO A 115 0.16 1.13 6.76
CA PRO A 115 1.44 0.61 7.24
C PRO A 115 2.00 -0.52 6.37
N SER A 116 1.14 -1.45 5.93
CA SER A 116 1.53 -2.57 5.07
C SER A 116 2.17 -2.09 3.76
N LYS A 117 1.62 -1.02 3.15
CA LYS A 117 2.15 -0.44 1.91
C LYS A 117 3.51 0.22 2.12
N VAL A 118 3.69 0.95 3.22
CA VAL A 118 4.98 1.57 3.56
C VAL A 118 6.03 0.50 3.83
N PHE A 119 5.70 -0.51 4.65
CA PHE A 119 6.60 -1.60 4.96
C PHE A 119 7.00 -2.36 3.69
N PHE A 120 6.05 -2.60 2.80
CA PHE A 120 6.34 -3.36 1.60
C PHE A 120 7.20 -2.59 0.61
N LEU A 121 7.00 -1.28 0.48
CA LEU A 121 7.78 -0.41 -0.40
C LEU A 121 9.18 -0.08 0.13
N PHE A 122 9.31 0.09 1.45
CA PHE A 122 10.51 0.69 2.06
C PHE A 122 11.10 -0.10 3.22
N GLY A 123 10.40 -1.11 3.74
CA GLY A 123 10.84 -1.88 4.92
C GLY A 123 10.67 -1.13 6.24
N VAL A 124 9.89 -0.05 6.27
CA VAL A 124 9.59 0.71 7.50
C VAL A 124 8.32 0.16 8.14
N ASN A 125 8.41 -0.30 9.39
CA ASN A 125 7.26 -0.75 10.19
C ASN A 125 7.12 -0.03 11.52
N SER A 126 8.08 0.82 11.90
CA SER A 126 8.05 1.61 13.12
C SER A 126 8.96 2.83 12.99
N PRO A 127 8.84 3.83 13.88
CA PRO A 127 9.80 4.94 13.91
C PRO A 127 11.26 4.49 14.09
N ASN A 128 11.49 3.33 14.72
CA ASN A 128 12.82 2.79 15.01
C ASN A 128 13.58 2.27 13.78
N ASN A 129 12.93 2.17 12.62
CA ASN A 129 13.59 1.75 11.38
C ASN A 129 13.32 2.70 10.22
N ILE A 130 13.18 3.99 10.55
CA ILE A 130 13.01 5.04 9.54
C ILE A 130 14.18 5.12 8.58
N GLU A 131 15.40 4.70 8.97
CA GLU A 131 16.55 4.66 8.07
C GLU A 131 16.31 3.76 6.84
N ASN A 132 15.45 2.74 6.95
CA ASN A 132 15.11 1.88 5.80
C ASN A 132 14.47 2.67 4.65
N LEU A 133 13.73 3.75 4.97
CA LEU A 133 13.17 4.65 3.96
C LEU A 133 14.26 5.25 3.07
N TYR A 134 15.33 5.73 3.70
CA TYR A 134 16.45 6.40 3.02
C TYR A 134 17.45 5.42 2.41
N ASN A 135 17.52 4.19 2.94
CA ASN A 135 18.35 3.12 2.39
C ASN A 135 17.73 2.47 1.12
N THR A 136 16.43 2.65 0.88
CA THR A 136 15.74 2.11 -0.29
C THR A 136 16.22 2.82 -1.55
N LYS A 137 16.91 2.10 -2.44
CA LYS A 137 17.42 2.65 -3.70
C LYS A 137 16.27 2.94 -4.67
N TYR A 138 16.45 3.89 -5.59
CA TYR A 138 15.41 4.26 -6.55
C TYR A 138 14.93 3.08 -7.42
N ASN A 139 15.83 2.26 -7.95
CA ASN A 139 15.46 1.09 -8.75
C ASN A 139 14.69 0.03 -7.94
N GLU A 140 15.12 -0.20 -6.70
CA GLU A 140 14.43 -1.10 -5.76
C GLU A 140 13.01 -0.62 -5.48
N PHE A 141 12.84 0.70 -5.26
CA PHE A 141 11.52 1.33 -5.13
C PHE A 141 10.66 1.10 -6.37
N LEU A 142 11.20 1.30 -7.58
CA LEU A 142 10.45 1.12 -8.83
C LEU A 142 9.98 -0.33 -9.03
N GLU A 143 10.85 -1.31 -8.77
CA GLU A 143 10.51 -2.73 -8.90
C GLU A 143 9.43 -3.14 -7.89
N THR A 144 9.57 -2.68 -6.65
CA THR A 144 8.59 -2.94 -5.59
C THR A 144 7.26 -2.26 -5.88
N LEU A 145 7.29 -1.00 -6.37
CA LEU A 145 6.10 -0.26 -6.77
C LEU A 145 5.37 -0.94 -7.95
N LYS A 146 6.10 -1.52 -8.91
CA LYS A 146 5.52 -2.30 -10.00
C LYS A 146 4.71 -3.48 -9.46
N PHE A 147 5.22 -4.17 -8.45
CA PHE A 147 4.50 -5.25 -7.79
C PHE A 147 3.27 -4.73 -7.03
N VAL A 148 3.42 -3.70 -6.19
CA VAL A 148 2.31 -3.08 -5.42
C VAL A 148 1.19 -2.57 -6.32
N THR A 149 1.54 -2.00 -7.47
CA THR A 149 0.54 -1.54 -8.45
C THR A 149 -0.20 -2.73 -9.06
N LYS A 150 0.50 -3.83 -9.36
CA LYS A 150 -0.10 -5.03 -9.94
C LYS A 150 -1.03 -5.74 -8.95
N ILE A 151 -0.65 -5.87 -7.68
CA ILE A 151 -1.46 -6.62 -6.70
C ILE A 151 -2.78 -5.92 -6.35
N ASN A 152 -2.78 -4.57 -6.35
CA ASN A 152 -3.97 -3.74 -6.16
C ASN A 152 -5.05 -3.94 -7.24
N SER A 153 -4.73 -4.59 -8.36
CA SER A 153 -5.68 -4.85 -9.44
C SER A 153 -6.26 -6.27 -9.45
N TYR A 154 -5.70 -7.23 -8.71
CA TYR A 154 -6.00 -8.65 -8.97
C TYR A 154 -6.07 -9.57 -7.73
N THR A 155 -5.54 -9.21 -6.56
CA THR A 155 -5.09 -10.27 -5.63
C THR A 155 -6.04 -10.66 -4.50
N SER A 156 -7.04 -9.85 -4.15
CA SER A 156 -8.01 -10.22 -3.13
C SER A 156 -9.04 -11.25 -3.65
N TYR A 157 -9.35 -11.21 -4.95
CA TYR A 157 -10.37 -12.07 -5.57
C TYR A 157 -9.84 -13.46 -5.94
N PRO A 158 -10.47 -14.57 -5.48
CA PRO A 158 -10.03 -15.94 -5.74
C PRO A 158 -9.66 -16.23 -7.20
N SER A 159 -10.54 -15.87 -8.14
CA SER A 159 -10.37 -16.12 -9.57
C SER A 159 -9.24 -15.31 -10.24
N LEU A 160 -8.68 -14.31 -9.54
CA LEU A 160 -7.70 -13.39 -10.08
C LEU A 160 -6.31 -13.54 -9.44
N ARG A 161 -6.19 -14.23 -8.29
CA ARG A 161 -4.91 -14.50 -7.60
C ARG A 161 -3.86 -15.13 -8.50
N ARG A 162 -4.23 -16.17 -9.26
CA ARG A 162 -3.31 -16.87 -10.19
C ARG A 162 -2.91 -16.02 -11.40
N LYS A 163 -3.68 -14.98 -11.75
CA LYS A 163 -3.37 -14.06 -12.86
C LYS A 163 -2.28 -13.04 -12.53
N LEU A 164 -1.85 -12.97 -11.27
CA LEU A 164 -0.78 -12.06 -10.83
C LEU A 164 0.56 -12.32 -11.55
N LYS A 165 0.82 -13.57 -11.99
CA LYS A 165 2.13 -14.01 -12.50
C LYS A 165 3.27 -13.65 -11.53
N ALA A 166 3.06 -13.96 -10.25
CA ALA A 166 3.96 -13.59 -9.16
C ALA A 166 5.40 -14.11 -9.31
N SER A 167 5.60 -15.20 -10.06
CA SER A 167 6.93 -15.74 -10.37
C SER A 167 7.87 -14.71 -11.01
N LEU A 168 7.33 -13.76 -11.81
CA LEU A 168 8.10 -12.68 -12.44
C LEU A 168 8.71 -11.68 -11.43
N PHE A 169 8.30 -11.74 -10.17
CA PHE A 169 8.74 -10.83 -9.12
C PHE A 169 9.65 -11.51 -8.09
N LEU A 170 9.85 -12.84 -8.19
CA LEU A 170 10.75 -13.58 -7.31
C LEU A 170 12.23 -13.25 -7.54
N GLU A 171 12.57 -12.75 -8.73
CA GLU A 171 13.91 -12.28 -9.08
C GLU A 171 14.35 -11.06 -8.25
N ASN A 172 13.41 -10.36 -7.58
CA ASN A 172 13.74 -9.29 -6.66
C ASN A 172 13.88 -9.84 -5.22
N PRO A 173 15.12 -10.10 -4.73
CA PRO A 173 15.33 -10.71 -3.43
C PRO A 173 14.97 -9.77 -2.27
N ILE A 174 14.85 -8.46 -2.50
CA ILE A 174 14.45 -7.51 -1.46
C ILE A 174 12.94 -7.57 -1.26
N LEU A 175 12.18 -7.59 -2.35
CA LEU A 175 10.74 -7.77 -2.34
C LEU A 175 10.35 -9.09 -1.66
N LEU A 176 11.03 -10.20 -1.99
CA LEU A 176 10.79 -11.49 -1.35
C LEU A 176 11.10 -11.44 0.16
N ARG A 177 12.24 -10.86 0.55
CA ARG A 177 12.59 -10.69 1.97
C ARG A 177 11.58 -9.82 2.73
N ARG A 178 11.01 -8.80 2.09
CA ARG A 178 9.94 -8.00 2.69
C ARG A 178 8.64 -8.79 2.82
N ALA A 179 8.26 -9.58 1.80
CA ALA A 179 7.11 -10.47 1.88
C ALA A 179 7.24 -11.48 3.04
N GLN A 180 8.43 -12.06 3.21
CA GLN A 180 8.75 -12.99 4.31
C GLN A 180 8.64 -12.35 5.70
N LYS A 181 8.77 -11.03 5.81
CA LYS A 181 8.65 -10.28 7.06
C LYS A 181 7.28 -9.60 7.24
N MET A 182 6.33 -9.88 6.35
CA MET A 182 5.04 -9.18 6.30
C MET A 182 3.95 -9.80 7.18
N THR A 183 4.23 -10.94 7.83
CA THR A 183 3.28 -11.66 8.69
C THR A 183 2.64 -10.79 9.79
N PRO A 184 3.31 -9.79 10.42
CA PRO A 184 2.64 -8.93 11.41
C PRO A 184 1.47 -8.12 10.85
N PHE A 185 1.38 -7.95 9.52
CA PHE A 185 0.30 -7.22 8.87
C PHE A 185 -0.85 -8.12 8.40
N PHE A 186 -0.70 -9.45 8.41
CA PHE A 186 -1.65 -10.37 7.77
C PHE A 186 -3.05 -10.34 8.38
N ASN A 187 -3.17 -9.97 9.66
CA ASN A 187 -4.47 -9.81 10.33
C ASN A 187 -5.30 -8.63 9.78
N GLN A 188 -4.69 -7.65 9.10
CA GLN A 188 -5.41 -6.51 8.49
C GLN A 188 -5.94 -6.81 7.07
N PHE A 189 -5.69 -8.02 6.60
CA PHE A 189 -5.82 -8.50 5.23
C PHE A 189 -6.22 -7.48 4.15
N ASN A 190 -5.25 -6.99 3.38
CA ASN A 190 -5.43 -6.06 2.28
C ASN A 190 -4.69 -6.52 1.02
N PHE A 191 -4.73 -5.73 -0.06
CA PHE A 191 -4.05 -6.06 -1.31
C PHE A 191 -2.54 -6.30 -1.12
N GLU A 192 -1.88 -5.54 -0.26
CA GLU A 192 -0.45 -5.71 0.00
C GLU A 192 -0.14 -7.03 0.69
N THR A 193 -0.90 -7.41 1.72
CA THR A 193 -0.71 -8.69 2.42
C THR A 193 -1.14 -9.89 1.57
N ALA A 194 -2.20 -9.74 0.77
CA ALA A 194 -2.61 -10.74 -0.21
C ALA A 194 -1.51 -10.97 -1.27
N GLY A 195 -0.92 -9.89 -1.78
CA GLY A 195 0.21 -9.96 -2.71
C GLY A 195 1.43 -10.66 -2.11
N ALA A 196 1.81 -10.30 -0.88
CA ALA A 196 2.88 -10.97 -0.15
C ALA A 196 2.59 -12.48 0.02
N LEU A 197 1.36 -12.85 0.39
CA LEU A 197 0.96 -14.25 0.54
C LEU A 197 1.10 -15.03 -0.78
N VAL A 198 0.68 -14.44 -1.92
CA VAL A 198 0.87 -15.08 -3.23
C VAL A 198 2.36 -15.25 -3.56
N LEU A 199 3.21 -14.25 -3.28
CA LEU A 199 4.66 -14.39 -3.48
C LEU A 199 5.22 -15.55 -2.68
N LEU A 200 4.90 -15.64 -1.38
CA LEU A 200 5.37 -16.73 -0.50
C LEU A 200 4.85 -18.10 -0.94
N LEU A 201 3.66 -18.17 -1.52
CA LEU A 201 3.07 -19.43 -2.01
C LEU A 201 3.66 -19.89 -3.34
N VAL A 202 4.00 -18.97 -4.23
CA VAL A 202 4.64 -19.28 -5.53
C VAL A 202 6.14 -19.53 -5.37
N ASP A 203 6.79 -18.89 -4.40
CA ASP A 203 8.19 -19.16 -4.07
C ASP A 203 8.38 -20.61 -3.63
N SER A 204 9.42 -21.26 -4.14
CA SER A 204 9.77 -22.65 -3.84
C SER A 204 10.69 -22.79 -2.63
N SER A 205 11.22 -21.68 -2.10
CA SER A 205 12.15 -21.74 -0.96
C SER A 205 11.47 -22.23 0.31
N GLU A 206 12.21 -23.03 1.09
CA GLU A 206 11.78 -23.51 2.40
C GLU A 206 11.51 -22.34 3.36
N THR A 207 12.34 -21.28 3.29
CA THR A 207 12.20 -20.08 4.12
C THR A 207 10.81 -19.46 4.03
N SER A 208 10.26 -19.32 2.82
CA SER A 208 8.92 -18.75 2.64
C SER A 208 7.81 -19.63 3.23
N LYS A 209 7.99 -20.96 3.22
CA LYS A 209 7.04 -21.91 3.83
C LYS A 209 7.13 -21.88 5.34
N GLN A 210 8.35 -21.83 5.89
CA GLN A 210 8.59 -21.73 7.33
C GLN A 210 8.01 -20.43 7.92
N VAL A 211 8.05 -19.32 7.18
CA VAL A 211 7.38 -18.07 7.58
C VAL A 211 5.87 -18.27 7.74
N LEU A 212 5.23 -18.96 6.78
CA LEU A 212 3.79 -19.22 6.81
C LEU A 212 3.40 -20.20 7.92
N LEU A 213 4.16 -21.29 8.10
CA LEU A 213 3.98 -22.23 9.21
C LEU A 213 4.16 -21.54 10.58
N GLY A 214 5.17 -20.68 10.70
CA GLY A 214 5.39 -19.89 11.90
C GLY A 214 4.19 -18.99 12.22
N PHE A 215 3.56 -18.42 11.20
CA PHE A 215 2.36 -17.58 11.37
C PHE A 215 1.15 -18.37 11.89
N HIS A 216 1.00 -19.65 11.51
CA HIS A 216 -0.09 -20.50 12.04
C HIS A 216 -0.07 -20.63 13.57
N ASN A 217 1.08 -20.44 14.21
CA ASN A 217 1.27 -20.55 15.66
C ASN A 217 0.87 -19.28 16.45
N THR A 218 0.37 -18.24 15.79
CA THR A 218 0.13 -16.93 16.42
C THR A 218 -1.29 -16.73 16.96
N ASN A 219 -2.03 -17.81 17.22
CA ASN A 219 -3.45 -17.80 17.60
C ASN A 219 -4.30 -16.94 16.65
N LEU A 220 -4.53 -17.48 15.45
CA LEU A 220 -5.14 -16.73 14.36
C LEU A 220 -6.66 -16.56 14.58
N PRO A 221 -7.23 -15.37 14.30
CA PRO A 221 -8.68 -15.21 14.28
C PRO A 221 -9.29 -16.02 13.13
N ARG A 222 -10.55 -16.46 13.30
CA ARG A 222 -11.29 -17.27 12.30
C ARG A 222 -11.20 -16.70 10.89
N GLU A 223 -11.38 -15.39 10.73
CA GLU A 223 -11.29 -14.71 9.43
C GLU A 223 -9.95 -14.95 8.75
N THR A 224 -8.84 -14.79 9.47
CA THR A 224 -7.50 -15.00 8.93
C THR A 224 -7.28 -16.46 8.57
N VAL A 225 -7.76 -17.41 9.38
CA VAL A 225 -7.70 -18.85 9.07
C VAL A 225 -8.44 -19.16 7.77
N TRP A 226 -9.66 -18.64 7.61
CA TRP A 226 -10.45 -18.81 6.39
C TRP A 226 -9.71 -18.25 5.16
N ILE A 227 -9.16 -17.04 5.28
CA ILE A 227 -8.40 -16.40 4.20
C ILE A 227 -7.17 -17.23 3.81
N LEU A 228 -6.36 -17.67 4.78
CA LEU A 228 -5.20 -18.51 4.51
C LEU A 228 -5.62 -19.82 3.82
N GLY A 229 -6.67 -20.48 4.32
CA GLY A 229 -7.24 -21.68 3.72
C GLY A 229 -7.65 -21.47 2.26
N SER A 230 -8.33 -20.35 1.98
CA SER A 230 -8.73 -19.94 0.63
C SER A 230 -7.52 -19.82 -0.31
N PHE A 231 -6.46 -19.13 0.11
CA PHE A 231 -5.24 -19.01 -0.69
C PHE A 231 -4.52 -20.35 -0.84
N TYR A 232 -4.37 -21.15 0.21
CA TYR A 232 -3.65 -22.41 0.14
C TYR A 232 -4.33 -23.41 -0.80
N LYS A 233 -5.67 -23.46 -0.81
CA LYS A 233 -6.44 -24.24 -1.77
C LYS A 233 -6.18 -23.81 -3.22
N ASP A 234 -6.03 -22.51 -3.45
CA ASP A 234 -5.68 -21.99 -4.77
C ASP A 234 -4.25 -22.33 -5.21
N PHE A 235 -3.33 -22.62 -4.29
CA PHE A 235 -1.92 -22.87 -4.57
C PHE A 235 -1.42 -24.29 -4.15
N LYS A 236 -2.33 -25.24 -3.90
CA LYS A 236 -2.03 -26.61 -3.38
C LYS A 236 -1.34 -27.58 -4.34
N THR A 237 -0.73 -27.10 -5.43
CA THR A 237 -0.13 -27.97 -6.45
C THR A 237 1.19 -28.60 -5.98
N SER A 238 2.03 -27.84 -5.27
CA SER A 238 3.31 -28.32 -4.76
C SER A 238 3.16 -29.12 -3.45
N LYS A 239 4.09 -30.06 -3.19
CA LYS A 239 4.13 -30.81 -1.93
C LYS A 239 4.23 -29.87 -0.73
N ALA A 240 5.06 -28.84 -0.80
CA ALA A 240 5.23 -27.86 0.27
C ALA A 240 3.93 -27.08 0.56
N ASN A 241 3.18 -26.66 -0.46
CA ASN A 241 1.92 -25.95 -0.23
C ASN A 241 0.79 -26.86 0.28
N LYS A 242 0.82 -28.16 -0.05
CA LYS A 242 -0.08 -29.15 0.56
C LYS A 242 0.19 -29.30 2.06
N LEU A 243 1.45 -29.28 2.47
CA LEU A 243 1.82 -29.33 3.89
C LEU A 243 1.31 -28.09 4.64
N LEU A 244 1.38 -26.89 4.05
CA LEU A 244 0.79 -25.69 4.64
C LEU A 244 -0.72 -25.84 4.87
N LEU A 245 -1.45 -26.37 3.89
CA LEU A 245 -2.89 -26.57 4.01
C LEU A 245 -3.24 -27.62 5.06
N ASN A 246 -2.49 -28.74 5.11
CA ASN A 246 -2.70 -29.79 6.10
C ASN A 246 -2.43 -29.27 7.52
N ASP A 247 -1.32 -28.55 7.73
CA ASP A 247 -0.99 -27.96 9.04
C ASP A 247 -2.09 -26.98 9.51
N LEU A 248 -2.72 -26.25 8.59
CA LEU A 248 -3.85 -25.39 8.91
C LEU A 248 -5.09 -26.18 9.36
N TYR A 249 -5.41 -27.30 8.70
CA TYR A 249 -6.50 -28.20 9.12
C TYR A 249 -6.21 -28.93 10.43
N ASP A 250 -4.94 -29.24 10.71
CA ASP A 250 -4.55 -29.92 11.96
C ASP A 250 -4.68 -28.99 13.18
N LYS A 251 -4.53 -27.67 12.98
CA LYS A 251 -4.55 -26.66 14.04
C LYS A 251 -5.91 -26.01 14.28
N TYR A 252 -6.77 -25.94 13.26
CA TYR A 252 -8.02 -25.18 13.31
C TYR A 252 -9.22 -26.02 12.84
N PRO A 253 -10.44 -25.74 13.34
CA PRO A 253 -11.65 -26.46 12.92
C PRO A 253 -11.84 -26.43 11.39
N LEU A 254 -12.36 -27.52 10.84
CA LEU A 254 -12.62 -27.66 9.40
C LEU A 254 -13.47 -26.49 8.87
N GLU A 255 -14.49 -26.10 9.63
CA GLU A 255 -15.44 -25.04 9.30
C GLU A 255 -14.75 -23.67 9.23
N TRP A 256 -13.66 -23.46 9.97
CA TRP A 256 -12.90 -22.21 9.89
C TRP A 256 -12.08 -22.13 8.61
N VAL A 257 -11.64 -23.27 8.08
CA VAL A 257 -10.83 -23.33 6.86
C VAL A 257 -11.71 -23.37 5.61
N ASP A 258 -12.88 -24.00 5.69
CA ASP A 258 -13.74 -24.32 4.55
C ASP A 258 -14.91 -23.36 4.35
N GLU A 259 -15.61 -22.99 5.42
CA GLU A 259 -16.83 -22.21 5.29
C GLU A 259 -16.52 -20.75 5.05
N TYR A 260 -17.22 -20.16 4.08
CA TYR A 260 -17.13 -18.74 3.81
C TYR A 260 -17.41 -17.94 5.08
N TYR A 261 -16.40 -17.22 5.55
CA TYR A 261 -16.57 -16.31 6.67
C TYR A 261 -17.16 -14.99 6.16
N ASN A 262 -18.45 -14.80 6.43
CA ASN A 262 -19.20 -13.61 6.04
C ASN A 262 -19.19 -12.58 7.18
N SER A 263 -18.02 -12.09 7.58
CA SER A 263 -17.98 -10.82 8.31
C SER A 263 -18.05 -9.71 7.29
N ILE A 264 -19.20 -9.05 7.27
CA ILE A 264 -19.44 -7.82 6.50
C ILE A 264 -18.26 -6.85 6.74
N PHE A 265 -17.67 -6.39 5.62
CA PHE A 265 -16.69 -5.31 5.43
C PHE A 265 -16.16 -4.56 6.64
#